data_AF-A0AAW6WDM3-F1
#
_entry.id   AF-A0AAW6WDM3-F1
#
_cell.length_a   1.000
_cell.length_b   1.000
_cell.length_c   1.000
_cell.angle_alpha   90.00
_cell.angle_beta   90.00
_cell.angle_gamma   90.00
#
_symmetry.space_group_name_H-M   'P 1'
#
loop_
_entity.id
_entity.type
_entity.pdbx_description
1 polymer ?
#
loop_
_entity_poly.entity_id
_entity_poly.type
_entity_poly.pdbx_seq_one_letter_code
_entity_poly.pdbx_strand_id
1 'polypeptide(L)'
;MRELSRNEIQATERQIQALRGQEAYKYYFADDLQYKEPLRAWKDGGYYIDLTVYDGFYYLGVIKLEEEANGFGFIALIRELLKEYKMLVQWCFLENEKATRFHDILERKMGGIRIVKNNVSTIILREVIDV
;
A
#
# COMPACT_ATOMS: atom_id res chain seq x y z
N MET A 1 10.52 10.80 -2.05
CA MET A 1 9.57 10.33 -1.02
C MET A 1 9.68 11.15 0.25
N ARG A 2 8.54 11.62 0.78
CA ARG A 2 8.47 12.43 2.01
C ARG A 2 7.50 11.78 2.99
N GLU A 3 7.94 11.54 4.22
CA GLU A 3 7.07 11.10 5.32
C GLU A 3 6.18 12.27 5.78
N LEU A 4 4.91 11.97 6.06
CA LEU A 4 3.91 12.96 6.43
C LEU A 4 3.81 13.11 7.94
N SER A 5 3.53 14.33 8.39
CA SER A 5 3.10 14.55 9.77
C SER A 5 1.69 14.00 10.00
N ARG A 6 1.31 13.76 11.26
CA ARG A 6 -0.02 13.24 11.61
C ARG A 6 -1.17 14.10 11.09
N ASN A 7 -1.02 15.44 11.13
CA ASN A 7 -2.04 16.36 10.60
C ASN A 7 -2.20 16.22 9.08
N GLU A 8 -1.11 15.98 8.35
CA GLU A 8 -1.13 15.77 6.90
C GLU A 8 -1.72 14.41 6.52
N ILE A 9 -1.45 13.37 7.34
CA ILE A 9 -2.13 12.07 7.23
C ILE A 9 -3.64 12.28 7.34
N GLN A 10 -4.11 12.87 8.44
CA GLN A 10 -5.55 13.10 8.66
C GLN A 10 -6.21 13.97 7.58
N ALA A 11 -5.49 14.96 7.05
CA ALA A 11 -6.00 15.78 5.95
C ALA A 11 -6.11 14.97 4.64
N THR A 12 -5.08 14.19 4.31
CA THR A 12 -5.05 13.37 3.08
C THR A 12 -6.07 12.24 3.16
N GLU A 13 -6.21 11.59 4.32
CA GLU A 13 -7.19 10.52 4.52
C GLU A 13 -8.62 11.03 4.38
N ARG A 14 -8.93 12.25 4.86
CA ARG A 14 -10.23 12.89 4.60
C ARG A 14 -10.47 13.14 3.11
N GLN A 15 -9.44 13.55 2.38
CA GLN A 15 -9.54 13.71 0.92
C GLN A 15 -9.81 12.36 0.25
N ILE A 16 -9.09 11.31 0.65
CA ILE A 16 -9.29 9.95 0.13
C ILE A 16 -10.72 9.48 0.38
N GLN A 17 -11.25 9.64 1.59
CA GLN A 17 -12.63 9.24 1.88
C GLN A 17 -13.66 9.96 1.00
N ALA A 18 -13.40 11.20 0.57
CA ALA A 18 -14.26 11.91 -0.37
C ALA A 18 -14.22 11.34 -1.81
N LEU A 19 -13.26 10.47 -2.13
CA LEU A 19 -13.18 9.75 -3.40
C LEU A 19 -14.04 8.48 -3.42
N ARG A 20 -14.61 8.08 -2.28
CA ARG A 20 -15.43 6.86 -2.18
C ARG A 20 -16.65 6.96 -3.10
N GLY A 21 -16.94 5.86 -3.80
CA GLY A 21 -18.01 5.79 -4.79
C GLY A 21 -17.64 6.31 -6.18
N GLN A 22 -16.47 6.92 -6.36
CA GLN A 22 -15.96 7.23 -7.68
C GLN A 22 -15.40 5.98 -8.35
N GLU A 23 -15.81 5.73 -9.60
CA GLU A 23 -15.44 4.52 -10.36
C GLU A 23 -13.92 4.34 -10.49
N ALA A 24 -13.18 5.43 -10.68
CA ALA A 24 -11.72 5.41 -10.76
C ALA A 24 -11.02 4.91 -9.49
N TYR A 25 -11.73 4.94 -8.35
CA TYR A 25 -11.20 4.59 -7.04
C TYR A 25 -11.88 3.38 -6.39
N LYS A 26 -12.80 2.70 -7.09
CA LYS A 26 -13.60 1.61 -6.53
C LYS A 26 -12.77 0.48 -5.89
N TYR A 27 -11.56 0.23 -6.39
CA TYR A 27 -10.68 -0.83 -5.89
C TYR A 27 -9.82 -0.42 -4.68
N TYR A 28 -9.90 0.83 -4.21
CA TYR A 28 -9.20 1.27 -2.99
C TYR A 28 -10.07 1.16 -1.73
N PHE A 29 -11.38 0.96 -1.90
CA PHE A 29 -12.31 0.82 -0.79
C PHE A 29 -12.83 -0.61 -0.74
N ALA A 30 -12.72 -1.26 0.41
CA ALA A 30 -13.44 -2.49 0.70
C ALA A 30 -14.47 -2.18 1.79
N ASP A 31 -15.74 -2.50 1.52
CA ASP A 31 -16.86 -2.10 2.37
C ASP A 31 -16.86 -2.80 3.75
N ASP A 32 -16.14 -3.91 3.87
CA ASP A 32 -16.00 -4.74 5.07
C ASP A 32 -14.77 -4.40 5.93
N LEU A 33 -13.87 -3.53 5.45
CA LEU A 33 -12.70 -3.11 6.22
C LEU A 33 -13.04 -1.92 7.13
N GLN A 34 -12.89 -2.13 8.43
CA GLN A 34 -12.91 -1.03 9.38
C GLN A 34 -11.65 -0.18 9.18
N TYR A 35 -11.85 1.00 8.63
CA TYR A 35 -10.80 1.99 8.43
C TYR A 35 -10.10 2.30 9.76
N LYS A 36 -8.76 2.22 9.76
CA LYS A 36 -7.91 2.63 10.89
C LYS A 36 -6.98 3.75 10.41
N GLU A 37 -6.74 4.73 11.28
CA GLU A 37 -5.74 5.77 11.02
C GLU A 37 -4.38 5.09 10.77
N PRO A 38 -3.69 5.43 9.67
CA PRO A 38 -2.35 4.90 9.40
C PRO A 38 -1.38 5.19 10.54
N LEU A 39 -0.50 4.22 10.81
CA LEU A 39 0.63 4.37 11.72
C LEU A 39 1.62 5.41 11.18
N ARG A 40 1.93 5.31 9.88
CA ARG A 40 2.83 6.20 9.13
C ARG A 40 2.33 6.33 7.71
N ALA A 41 2.69 7.41 7.02
CA ALA A 41 2.39 7.53 5.60
C ALA A 41 3.40 8.45 4.89
N TRP A 42 3.48 8.29 3.58
CA TRP A 42 4.39 9.03 2.71
C TRP A 42 3.66 9.56 1.47
N LYS A 43 4.19 10.66 0.91
CA LYS A 43 3.87 11.10 -0.44
C LYS A 43 5.09 11.01 -1.35
N ASP A 44 4.88 10.51 -2.56
CA ASP A 44 5.90 10.42 -3.59
C ASP A 44 5.29 10.62 -4.98
N GLY A 45 5.63 11.74 -5.64
CA GLY A 45 5.22 12.04 -7.01
C GLY A 45 3.74 11.76 -7.29
N GLY A 46 2.81 12.31 -6.51
CA GLY A 46 1.37 12.13 -6.69
C GLY A 46 0.75 10.83 -6.13
N TYR A 47 1.57 9.92 -5.57
CA TYR A 47 1.09 8.78 -4.80
C TYR A 47 1.08 9.08 -3.31
N TYR A 48 0.06 8.56 -2.63
CA TYR A 48 0.01 8.42 -1.18
C TYR A 48 0.20 6.95 -0.82
N ILE A 49 1.05 6.70 0.17
CA ILE A 49 1.40 5.37 0.65
C ILE A 49 1.22 5.37 2.16
N ASP A 50 0.41 4.48 2.69
CA ASP A 50 0.19 4.35 4.13
C ASP A 50 0.71 3.01 4.67
N LEU A 51 1.05 3.00 5.96
CA LEU A 51 1.34 1.82 6.74
C LEU A 51 0.31 1.71 7.85
N THR A 52 -0.50 0.65 7.83
CA THR A 52 -1.58 0.43 8.79
C THR A 52 -1.38 -0.89 9.53
N VAL A 53 -1.81 -0.97 10.80
CA VAL A 53 -1.72 -2.19 11.61
C VAL A 53 -3.09 -2.86 11.72
N TYR A 54 -3.18 -4.12 11.28
CA TYR A 54 -4.38 -4.94 11.38
C TYR A 54 -4.02 -6.36 11.81
N ASP A 55 -4.67 -6.85 12.87
CA ASP A 55 -4.42 -8.17 13.48
C ASP A 55 -2.94 -8.49 13.72
N GLY A 56 -2.16 -7.48 14.12
CA GLY A 56 -0.73 -7.62 14.41
C GLY A 56 0.18 -7.63 13.17
N PHE A 57 -0.37 -7.46 11.96
CA PHE A 57 0.37 -7.36 10.71
C PHE A 57 0.42 -5.91 10.21
N TYR A 58 1.52 -5.58 9.53
CA TYR A 58 1.75 -4.28 8.92
C TYR A 58 1.35 -4.31 7.45
N TYR A 59 0.34 -3.54 7.10
CA TYR A 59 -0.19 -3.44 5.75
C TYR A 59 0.27 -2.15 5.08
N LEU A 60 0.71 -2.25 3.83
CA LEU A 60 1.00 -1.11 2.99
C LEU A 60 -0.17 -0.83 2.04
N GLY A 61 -0.74 0.36 2.14
CA GLY A 61 -1.69 0.90 1.16
C GLY A 61 -0.97 1.79 0.16
N VAL A 62 -1.45 1.81 -1.08
CA VAL A 62 -0.98 2.75 -2.12
C VAL A 62 -2.17 3.28 -2.87
N ILE A 63 -2.27 4.59 -3.02
CA ILE A 63 -3.31 5.26 -3.79
C ILE A 63 -2.72 6.38 -4.63
N LYS A 64 -3.15 6.45 -5.89
CA LYS A 64 -2.80 7.52 -6.81
C LYS A 64 -3.74 8.71 -6.59
N LEU A 65 -3.22 9.86 -6.17
CA LEU A 65 -4.03 11.05 -5.90
C LEU A 65 -3.95 12.13 -7.00
N GLU A 66 -2.89 12.13 -7.80
CA GLU A 66 -2.67 13.13 -8.86
C GLU A 66 -2.55 12.46 -10.23
N GLU A 67 -3.06 13.08 -11.30
CA GLU A 67 -3.05 12.48 -12.64
C GLU A 67 -1.62 12.28 -13.19
N GLU A 68 -0.75 13.28 -13.01
CA GLU A 68 0.65 13.27 -13.48
C GLU A 68 1.62 12.63 -12.46
N ALA A 69 1.15 11.60 -11.75
CA ALA A 69 1.93 10.95 -10.72
C ALA A 69 3.23 10.33 -11.28
N ASN A 70 4.38 10.89 -10.87
CA ASN A 70 5.72 10.52 -11.30
C ASN A 70 6.63 10.21 -10.11
N GLY A 71 6.58 8.98 -9.62
CA GLY A 71 7.49 8.55 -8.57
C GLY A 71 7.25 7.11 -8.21
N PHE A 72 8.32 6.32 -8.12
CA PHE A 72 8.27 5.01 -7.49
C PHE A 72 9.55 4.78 -6.69
N GLY A 73 9.77 5.62 -5.68
CA GLY A 73 10.64 5.30 -4.54
C GLY A 73 10.09 4.17 -3.67
N PHE A 74 8.94 3.59 -4.03
CA PHE A 74 8.22 2.62 -3.22
C PHE A 74 9.00 1.34 -2.94
N ILE A 75 9.78 0.82 -3.89
CA ILE A 75 10.63 -0.36 -3.64
C ILE A 75 11.71 -0.05 -2.59
N ALA A 76 12.27 1.17 -2.61
CA ALA A 76 13.23 1.59 -1.60
C ALA A 76 12.57 1.71 -0.22
N LEU A 77 11.38 2.33 -0.16
CA LEU A 77 10.59 2.39 1.07
C LEU A 77 10.28 1.00 1.63
N ILE A 78 9.81 0.07 0.80
CA ILE A 78 9.51 -1.30 1.24
C ILE A 78 10.76 -1.94 1.86
N ARG A 79 11.95 -1.77 1.26
CA ARG A 79 13.19 -2.31 1.83
C ARG A 79 13.54 -1.69 3.18
N GLU A 80 13.36 -0.38 3.34
CA GLU A 80 13.58 0.30 4.62
C GLU A 80 12.60 -0.18 5.68
N LEU A 81 11.31 -0.25 5.33
CA LEU A 81 10.27 -0.73 6.23
C LEU A 81 10.45 -2.21 6.59
N LEU A 82 10.93 -3.06 5.68
CA LEU A 82 11.23 -4.46 6.01
C LEU A 82 12.34 -4.59 7.05
N LYS A 83 13.33 -3.69 7.07
CA LYS A 83 14.37 -3.70 8.11
C LYS A 83 13.80 -3.40 9.50
N GLU A 84 12.81 -2.51 9.55
CA GLU A 84 12.16 -2.07 10.79
C GLU A 84 11.08 -3.06 11.26
N TYR A 85 10.17 -3.45 10.38
CA TYR A 85 8.96 -4.21 10.71
C TYR A 85 9.05 -5.70 10.42
N LYS A 86 10.11 -6.17 9.75
CA LYS A 86 10.43 -7.58 9.41
C LYS A 86 9.47 -8.24 8.43
N MET A 87 8.20 -7.84 8.40
CA MET A 87 7.18 -8.34 7.51
C MET A 87 6.24 -7.21 7.09
N LEU A 88 5.91 -7.17 5.81
CA LEU A 88 4.90 -6.25 5.25
C LEU A 88 3.92 -7.05 4.41
N VAL A 89 2.67 -6.59 4.39
CA VAL A 89 1.59 -7.18 3.62
C VAL A 89 1.01 -6.13 2.69
N GLN A 90 0.72 -6.48 1.44
CA GLN A 90 -0.12 -5.67 0.56
C GLN A 90 -1.23 -6.55 0.02
N TRP A 91 -2.39 -5.95 -0.23
CA TRP A 91 -3.47 -6.63 -0.92
C TRP A 91 -4.06 -5.73 -2.01
N CYS A 92 -4.62 -6.35 -3.04
CA CYS A 92 -5.38 -5.68 -4.07
C CYS A 92 -6.44 -6.62 -4.65
N PHE A 93 -7.50 -6.04 -5.21
CA PHE A 93 -8.45 -6.79 -6.05
C PHE A 93 -7.78 -7.20 -7.36
N LEU A 94 -8.03 -8.43 -7.83
CA LEU A 94 -7.43 -8.94 -9.07
C LEU A 94 -7.84 -8.14 -10.30
N GLU A 95 -9.01 -7.52 -10.29
CA GLU A 95 -9.48 -6.64 -11.38
C GLU A 95 -8.71 -5.31 -11.44
N ASN A 96 -7.96 -4.96 -10.38
CA ASN A 96 -7.00 -3.87 -10.44
C ASN A 96 -5.72 -4.38 -11.11
N GLU A 97 -5.71 -4.41 -12.45
CA GLU A 97 -4.58 -4.91 -13.23
C GLU A 97 -3.26 -4.19 -12.90
N LYS A 98 -3.31 -2.89 -12.62
CA LYS A 98 -2.10 -2.11 -12.29
C LYS A 98 -1.49 -2.56 -10.96
N ALA A 99 -2.32 -2.74 -9.93
CA ALA A 99 -1.87 -3.24 -8.64
C ALA A 99 -1.42 -4.71 -8.72
N THR A 100 -2.12 -5.53 -9.50
CA THR A 100 -1.73 -6.95 -9.72
C THR A 100 -0.37 -7.06 -10.41
N ARG A 101 -0.10 -6.24 -11.44
CA ARG A 101 1.23 -6.16 -12.07
C ARG A 101 2.30 -5.69 -11.09
N PHE A 102 1.95 -4.84 -10.13
CA PHE A 102 2.88 -4.44 -9.08
C PHE A 102 3.21 -5.60 -8.14
N HIS A 103 2.22 -6.43 -7.77
CA HIS A 103 2.48 -7.69 -7.04
C HIS A 103 3.43 -8.62 -7.81
N ASP A 104 3.33 -8.70 -9.15
CA ASP A 104 4.27 -9.48 -9.98
C ASP A 104 5.71 -8.99 -9.84
N ILE A 105 5.90 -7.67 -9.75
CA ILE A 105 7.23 -7.07 -9.56
C ILE A 105 7.76 -7.42 -8.16
N LEU A 106 6.93 -7.30 -7.13
CA LEU A 106 7.30 -7.61 -5.75
C LEU A 106 7.67 -9.08 -5.57
N GLU A 107 6.90 -10.00 -6.16
CA GLU A 107 7.19 -11.44 -6.14
C GLU A 107 8.55 -11.73 -6.78
N ARG A 108 8.79 -11.22 -8.00
CA ARG A 108 10.02 -11.48 -8.76
C ARG A 108 11.26 -10.81 -8.18
N LYS A 109 11.13 -9.56 -7.68
CA LYS A 109 12.29 -8.74 -7.26
C LYS A 109 12.56 -8.77 -5.77
N MET A 110 11.59 -9.17 -4.96
CA MET A 110 11.67 -9.15 -3.50
C MET A 110 11.35 -10.49 -2.86
N GLY A 111 11.13 -11.55 -3.66
CA GLY A 111 10.81 -12.88 -3.13
C GLY A 111 9.48 -12.94 -2.39
N GLY A 112 8.55 -12.03 -2.73
CA GLY A 112 7.25 -11.97 -2.07
C GLY A 112 6.44 -13.24 -2.27
N ILE A 113 5.72 -13.67 -1.23
CA ILE A 113 4.82 -14.82 -1.30
C ILE A 113 3.42 -14.30 -1.57
N ARG A 114 2.87 -14.65 -2.73
CA ARG A 114 1.51 -14.29 -3.09
C ARG A 114 0.51 -15.38 -2.71
N ILE A 115 -0.60 -14.96 -2.14
CA ILE A 115 -1.78 -15.76 -1.86
C ILE A 115 -2.95 -15.12 -2.59
N VAL A 116 -3.70 -15.91 -3.36
CA VAL A 116 -4.89 -15.43 -4.07
C VAL A 116 -6.11 -16.15 -3.52
N LYS A 117 -7.10 -15.39 -3.03
CA LYS A 117 -8.35 -15.94 -2.48
C LYS A 117 -9.48 -14.94 -2.67
N ASN A 118 -10.66 -15.44 -3.03
CA ASN A 118 -11.88 -14.63 -3.15
C ASN A 118 -11.66 -13.33 -3.94
N ASN A 119 -10.99 -13.42 -5.09
CA ASN A 119 -10.73 -12.29 -5.97
C ASN A 119 -9.81 -11.18 -5.40
N VAL A 120 -9.12 -11.48 -4.29
CA VAL A 120 -8.08 -10.64 -3.70
C VAL A 120 -6.73 -11.33 -3.88
N SER A 121 -5.74 -10.58 -4.34
CA SER A 121 -4.33 -10.94 -4.25
C SER A 121 -3.74 -10.31 -3.01
N THR A 122 -3.14 -11.11 -2.15
CA THR A 122 -2.34 -10.66 -1.01
C THR A 122 -0.89 -11.07 -1.23
N ILE A 123 0.04 -10.14 -1.09
CA ILE A 123 1.48 -10.42 -1.15
C ILE A 123 2.12 -10.13 0.20
N ILE A 124 2.90 -11.10 0.66
CA ILE A 124 3.64 -11.04 1.92
C ILE A 124 5.11 -10.88 1.58
N LEU A 125 5.72 -9.84 2.12
CA LEU A 125 7.14 -9.53 2.01
C LEU A 125 7.80 -9.72 3.36
N ARG A 126 9.01 -10.27 3.36
CA ARG A 126 9.80 -10.48 4.57
C ARG A 126 11.19 -9.91 4.37
N GLU A 127 11.82 -9.47 5.46
CA GLU A 127 13.23 -9.10 5.44
C GLU A 127 14.06 -10.31 4.99
N VAL A 128 14.86 -10.12 3.94
CA VAL A 128 15.87 -11.10 3.56
C VAL A 128 17.04 -10.88 4.52
N ILE A 129 17.24 -11.84 5.42
CA ILE A 129 18.43 -11.88 6.27
C ILE A 129 19.51 -12.56 5.41
N ASP A 130 20.47 -11.78 4.91
CA ASP A 130 21.68 -12.35 4.34
C ASP A 130 22.41 -13.08 5.47
N VAL A 131 22.52 -14.42 5.35
CA VAL A 131 23.17 -15.31 6.32
C VAL A 131 24.63 -15.51 5.96
#